data_AF-A0A3S1R2R9-F1
#
_entry.id   AF-A0A3S1R2R9-F1
#
_cell.length_a   1.000
_cell.length_b   1.000
_cell.length_c   1.000
_cell.angle_alpha   90.00
_cell.angle_beta   90.00
_cell.angle_gamma   90.00
#
_symmetry.space_group_name_H-M   'P 1'
#
loop_
_entity.id
_entity.type
_entity.pdbx_description
1 polymer ?
#
loop_
_entity_poly.entity_id
_entity_poly.type
_entity_poly.pdbx_seq_one_letter_code
_entity_poly.pdbx_strand_id
1 'polypeptide(L)'
;AMRAEGLKLSPLGILMHPRYGLWHAYRGALLFEDEIPVQVAEAAPHLCDSCVEKPCLKSCPVDAYSAQGFAYQSCLAHVGGAHGEPCRSGGCLDRNACPYGAGYRYPPEVQAFHMASFARATS
;
A
#
# COMPACT_ATOMS: atom_id res chain seq x y z
N ALA A 1 -3.15 8.41 -11.84
CA ALA A 1 -3.63 7.24 -11.08
C ALA A 1 -5.16 7.17 -11.05
N MET A 2 -5.90 7.68 -10.05
CA MET A 2 -7.38 7.49 -10.00
C MET A 2 -8.12 7.99 -11.24
N ARG A 3 -7.87 9.22 -11.69
CA ARG A 3 -8.47 9.74 -12.94
C ARG A 3 -7.88 9.13 -14.21
N ALA A 4 -6.58 8.81 -14.19
CA ALA A 4 -5.86 8.36 -15.39
C ALA A 4 -6.09 6.87 -15.70
N GLU A 5 -6.32 6.06 -14.69
CA GLU A 5 -6.40 4.59 -14.76
C GLU A 5 -7.67 4.03 -14.11
N GLY A 6 -8.55 4.89 -13.60
CA GLY A 6 -9.79 4.47 -12.94
C GLY A 6 -9.59 3.71 -11.62
N LEU A 7 -8.40 3.75 -11.02
CA LEU A 7 -8.12 3.00 -9.79
C LEU A 7 -8.87 3.55 -8.58
N LYS A 8 -9.31 2.65 -7.69
CA LYS A 8 -9.90 2.96 -6.38
C LYS A 8 -8.94 2.56 -5.25
N LEU A 9 -9.16 3.14 -4.07
CA LEU A 9 -8.38 2.84 -2.86
C LEU A 9 -8.75 1.46 -2.31
N SER A 10 -7.75 0.71 -1.88
CA SER A 10 -7.95 -0.43 -0.98
C SER A 10 -8.28 0.04 0.44
N PRO A 11 -8.70 -0.86 1.35
CA PRO A 11 -8.87 -0.53 2.76
C PRO A 11 -7.61 0.01 3.46
N LEU A 12 -6.42 -0.20 2.89
CA LEU A 12 -5.15 0.35 3.41
C LEU A 12 -4.84 1.76 2.86
N GLY A 13 -5.75 2.37 2.09
CA GLY A 13 -5.49 3.66 1.45
C GLY A 13 -4.45 3.62 0.31
N ILE A 14 -3.93 2.44 -0.03
CA ILE A 14 -3.08 2.23 -1.22
C ILE A 14 -4.01 1.91 -2.40
N LEU A 15 -3.77 2.52 -3.57
CA LEU A 15 -4.55 2.21 -4.78
C LEU A 15 -4.41 0.75 -5.17
N MET A 16 -5.53 0.09 -5.46
CA MET A 16 -5.55 -1.32 -5.86
C MET A 16 -5.41 -1.43 -7.38
N HIS A 17 -4.23 -1.86 -7.85
CA HIS A 17 -4.00 -2.10 -9.28
C HIS A 17 -4.46 -3.52 -9.67
N PRO A 18 -5.18 -3.70 -10.79
CA PRO A 18 -5.76 -5.01 -11.17
C PRO A 18 -4.71 -6.10 -11.46
N ARG A 19 -3.50 -5.70 -11.88
CA ARG A 19 -2.33 -6.59 -12.06
C ARG A 19 -1.41 -6.68 -10.83
N TYR A 20 -0.90 -5.54 -10.37
CA TYR A 20 0.15 -5.48 -9.33
C TYR A 20 -0.40 -5.52 -7.89
N GLY A 21 -1.72 -5.53 -7.70
CA GLY A 21 -2.33 -5.44 -6.38
C GLY A 21 -1.93 -4.15 -5.68
N LEU A 22 -1.40 -4.27 -4.45
CA LEU A 22 -0.88 -3.14 -3.68
C LEU A 22 0.59 -2.83 -3.99
N TRP A 23 1.25 -3.57 -4.87
CA TRP A 23 2.71 -3.54 -5.06
C TRP A 23 3.15 -2.67 -6.23
N HIS A 24 2.74 -1.41 -6.19
CA HIS A 24 3.14 -0.38 -7.16
C HIS A 24 3.26 0.98 -6.47
N ALA A 25 3.91 1.92 -7.14
CA ALA A 25 4.03 3.30 -6.69
C ALA A 25 4.17 4.23 -7.88
N TYR A 26 3.41 5.32 -7.89
CA TYR A 26 3.59 6.40 -8.85
C TYR A 26 4.75 7.28 -8.42
N ARG A 27 5.64 7.60 -9.36
CA ARG A 27 6.85 8.38 -9.07
C ARG A 27 6.69 9.87 -9.36
N GLY A 28 5.68 10.24 -10.13
CA GLY A 28 5.42 11.63 -10.47
C GLY A 28 4.28 11.76 -11.47
N ALA A 29 4.07 12.99 -11.93
CA ALA A 29 3.18 13.33 -13.02
C ALA A 29 3.92 14.27 -13.97
N LEU A 30 3.62 14.17 -15.26
CA LEU A 30 4.09 15.09 -16.28
C LEU A 30 2.94 16.05 -16.61
N LEU A 31 3.23 17.34 -16.56
CA LEU A 31 2.28 18.40 -16.90
C LEU A 31 2.70 19.00 -18.25
N PHE A 32 1.73 19.14 -19.14
CA PHE A 32 1.90 19.73 -20.46
C PHE A 32 0.98 20.95 -20.57
N GLU A 33 1.39 21.93 -21.37
CA GLU A 33 0.57 23.11 -21.68
C GLU A 33 -0.60 22.74 -22.59
N ASP A 34 -0.34 21.86 -23.56
CA ASP A 34 -1.36 21.32 -24.45
C ASP A 34 -2.01 20.04 -23.91
N GLU A 35 -3.29 19.84 -24.24
CA GLU A 35 -3.99 18.59 -23.97
C GLU A 35 -3.41 17.47 -24.84
N ILE A 36 -2.89 16.43 -24.18
CA ILE A 36 -2.42 15.24 -24.87
C ILE A 36 -3.58 14.23 -24.92
N PRO A 37 -3.96 13.73 -26.11
CA PRO A 37 -4.94 12.66 -26.20
C PRO A 37 -4.37 11.40 -25.56
N VAL A 38 -5.00 10.96 -24.47
CA VAL A 38 -4.65 9.71 -23.78
C VAL A 38 -5.81 8.73 -23.93
N GLN A 39 -5.49 7.48 -24.26
CA GLN A 39 -6.48 6.41 -24.28
C GLN A 39 -6.97 6.17 -22.84
N VAL A 40 -8.29 6.24 -22.65
CA VAL A 40 -8.90 5.89 -21.36
C VAL A 40 -8.65 4.41 -21.10
N ALA A 41 -8.07 4.09 -19.95
CA ALA A 41 -7.89 2.71 -19.54
C ALA A 41 -9.26 2.01 -19.43
N GLU A 42 -9.35 0.78 -19.91
CA GLU A 42 -10.56 -0.03 -19.76
C GLU A 42 -10.89 -0.22 -18.27
N ALA A 43 -12.19 -0.26 -17.97
CA ALA A 43 -12.66 -0.48 -16.62
C ALA A 43 -12.21 -1.87 -16.13
N ALA A 44 -11.39 -1.89 -15.08
CA ALA A 44 -10.93 -3.12 -14.46
C ALA A 44 -11.70 -3.38 -13.15
N PRO A 45 -11.93 -4.66 -12.78
CA PRO A 45 -12.54 -4.98 -11.49
C PRO A 45 -11.63 -4.53 -10.34
N HIS A 46 -12.26 -4.06 -9.27
CA HIS A 46 -11.53 -3.71 -8.06
C HIS A 46 -11.38 -4.95 -7.17
N LEU A 47 -10.14 -5.43 -7.03
CA LEU A 47 -9.84 -6.75 -6.41
C LEU A 47 -10.26 -6.87 -4.94
N CYS A 48 -10.48 -5.75 -4.23
CA CYS A 48 -11.03 -5.82 -2.87
C CYS A 48 -12.49 -6.28 -2.85
N ASP A 49 -13.23 -6.08 -3.94
CA ASP A 49 -14.66 -6.39 -4.01
C ASP A 49 -14.89 -7.91 -3.99
N SER A 50 -13.93 -8.70 -4.49
CA SER A 50 -13.88 -10.17 -4.39
C SER A 50 -13.12 -10.67 -3.15
N CYS A 51 -12.55 -9.78 -2.33
CA CYS A 51 -11.82 -10.14 -1.11
C CYS A 51 -12.76 -10.15 0.10
N VAL A 52 -13.37 -11.30 0.38
CA VAL A 52 -14.29 -11.44 1.53
C VAL A 52 -13.52 -11.29 2.85
N GLU A 53 -12.45 -12.07 3.04
CA GLU A 53 -11.75 -12.19 4.32
C GLU A 53 -10.99 -10.93 4.79
N LYS A 54 -10.56 -10.09 3.83
CA LYS A 54 -9.77 -8.87 4.06
C LYS A 54 -8.68 -9.07 5.13
N PRO A 55 -7.77 -10.03 4.96
CA PRO A 55 -6.74 -10.34 5.95
C PRO A 55 -5.83 -9.14 6.26
N CYS A 56 -5.72 -8.19 5.33
CA CYS A 56 -5.01 -6.92 5.51
C CYS A 56 -5.62 -5.98 6.55
N LEU A 57 -6.82 -6.26 7.10
CA LEU A 57 -7.41 -5.45 8.18
C LEU A 57 -7.23 -6.10 9.55
N LYS A 58 -6.53 -7.24 9.64
CA LYS A 58 -6.41 -8.06 10.84
C LYS A 58 -4.97 -8.39 11.21
N SER A 59 -4.00 -7.97 10.39
CA SER A 59 -2.62 -8.44 10.48
C SER A 59 -1.70 -7.48 11.22
N CYS A 60 -2.08 -6.20 11.36
CA CYS A 60 -1.37 -5.22 12.16
C CYS A 60 -1.69 -5.40 13.65
N PRO A 61 -0.67 -5.62 14.51
CA PRO A 61 -0.87 -5.83 15.95
C PRO A 61 -1.32 -4.58 16.71
N VAL A 62 -1.38 -3.42 16.06
CA VAL A 62 -1.80 -2.14 16.67
C VAL A 62 -2.94 -1.47 15.89
N ASP A 63 -3.62 -2.23 15.02
CA ASP A 63 -4.77 -1.77 14.24
C ASP A 63 -4.52 -0.42 13.54
N ALA A 64 -3.36 -0.29 12.90
CA ALA A 64 -2.92 0.99 12.35
C ALA A 64 -3.80 1.50 11.20
N TYR A 65 -4.55 0.62 10.54
CA TYR A 65 -5.52 0.99 9.50
C TYR A 65 -6.94 0.81 9.99
N SER A 66 -7.75 1.85 9.82
CA SER A 66 -9.19 1.81 10.10
C SER A 66 -9.98 2.53 9.00
N ALA A 67 -11.31 2.52 9.12
CA ALA A 67 -12.18 3.31 8.26
C ALA A 67 -11.92 4.83 8.35
N GLN A 68 -11.29 5.28 9.43
CA GLN A 68 -10.94 6.69 9.67
C GLN A 68 -9.57 7.07 9.08
N GLY A 69 -8.76 6.09 8.67
CA GLY A 69 -7.47 6.32 8.03
C GLY A 69 -6.33 5.54 8.67
N PHE A 70 -5.12 6.08 8.54
CA PHE A 70 -3.89 5.46 9.03
C PHE A 70 -3.42 6.13 10.34
N ALA A 71 -3.39 5.37 11.43
CA ALA A 71 -2.89 5.78 12.74
C ALA A 71 -1.36 5.81 12.73
N TYR A 72 -0.79 6.81 12.04
CA TYR A 72 0.64 6.98 11.82
C TYR A 72 1.47 6.87 13.10
N GLN A 73 1.07 7.56 14.16
CA GLN A 73 1.81 7.59 15.43
C GLN A 73 1.84 6.22 16.13
N SER A 74 0.72 5.50 16.17
CA SER A 74 0.64 4.16 16.75
C SER A 74 1.49 3.16 15.95
N CYS A 75 1.44 3.24 14.62
CA CYS A 75 2.26 2.41 13.74
C CYS A 75 3.76 2.68 13.97
N LEU A 76 4.14 3.95 13.98
CA LEU A 76 5.53 4.36 14.18
C LEU A 76 6.06 3.91 15.55
N ALA A 77 5.29 4.11 16.63
CA ALA A 77 5.65 3.67 17.97
C ALA A 77 5.84 2.15 18.03
N HIS A 78 4.94 1.38 17.40
CA HIS A 78 5.08 -0.08 17.30
C HIS A 78 6.34 -0.49 16.53
N VAL A 79 6.57 0.10 15.35
CA VAL A 79 7.73 -0.17 14.50
C VAL A 79 9.04 0.17 15.20
N GLY A 80 9.09 1.22 16.01
CA GLY A 80 10.26 1.61 16.82
C GLY A 80 10.44 0.78 18.11
N GLY A 81 9.39 0.09 18.56
CA GLY A 81 9.37 -0.64 19.83
C GLY A 81 10.03 -2.02 19.79
N ALA A 82 10.04 -2.67 20.96
CA ALA A 82 10.63 -3.99 21.18
C ALA A 82 10.04 -5.08 20.26
N HIS A 83 8.75 -4.98 19.94
CA HIS A 83 8.02 -5.94 19.10
C HIS A 83 7.93 -5.53 17.62
N GLY A 84 8.59 -4.44 17.21
CA GLY A 84 8.49 -3.92 15.85
C GLY A 84 9.37 -4.63 14.81
N GLU A 85 10.23 -5.57 15.23
CA GLU A 85 11.17 -6.26 14.33
C GLU A 85 10.50 -6.89 13.10
N PRO A 86 9.36 -7.59 13.21
CA PRO A 86 8.70 -8.18 12.04
C PRO A 86 8.28 -7.15 11.00
N CYS A 87 7.89 -5.94 11.44
CA CYS A 87 7.60 -4.85 10.53
C CYS A 87 8.88 -4.28 9.92
N ARG A 88 9.96 -4.13 10.70
CA ARG A 88 11.24 -3.56 10.23
C ARG A 88 11.96 -4.45 9.21
N SER A 89 11.93 -5.77 9.39
CA SER A 89 12.60 -6.73 8.51
C SER A 89 11.69 -7.27 7.40
N GLY A 90 10.39 -7.42 7.68
CA GLY A 90 9.42 -8.06 6.78
C GLY A 90 8.51 -7.11 6.01
N GLY A 91 8.52 -5.80 6.32
CA GLY A 91 7.56 -4.85 5.75
C GLY A 91 6.26 -4.73 6.54
N CYS A 92 5.35 -3.88 6.08
CA CYS A 92 4.01 -3.75 6.68
C CYS A 92 3.25 -5.09 6.65
N LEU A 93 2.85 -5.59 7.81
CA LEU A 93 2.15 -6.87 7.94
C LEU A 93 0.79 -6.87 7.24
N ASP A 94 0.02 -5.78 7.33
CA ASP A 94 -1.25 -5.64 6.61
C ASP A 94 -1.09 -5.68 5.09
N ARG A 95 -0.10 -4.98 4.55
CA ARG A 95 0.18 -5.00 3.10
C ARG A 95 0.61 -6.39 2.64
N ASN A 96 1.43 -7.07 3.43
CA ASN A 96 1.86 -8.45 3.19
C ASN A 96 0.73 -9.49 3.34
N ALA A 97 -0.33 -9.17 4.08
CA ALA A 97 -1.47 -10.08 4.21
C ALA A 97 -2.39 -10.03 2.99
N CYS A 98 -2.32 -8.98 2.14
CA CYS A 98 -3.11 -8.92 0.93
C CYS A 98 -2.74 -10.08 -0.04
N PRO A 99 -3.72 -10.91 -0.46
CA PRO A 99 -3.45 -12.04 -1.36
C PRO A 99 -3.24 -11.59 -2.82
N TYR A 100 -3.74 -10.41 -3.19
CA TYR A 100 -3.69 -9.92 -4.56
C TYR A 100 -2.35 -9.26 -4.89
N GLY A 101 -1.80 -9.63 -6.05
CA GLY A 101 -0.50 -9.14 -6.50
C GLY A 101 0.69 -9.76 -5.75
N ALA A 102 0.51 -10.90 -5.07
CA ALA A 102 1.57 -11.55 -4.29
C ALA A 102 2.84 -11.84 -5.12
N GLY A 103 2.71 -12.17 -6.40
CA GLY A 103 3.84 -12.35 -7.32
C GLY A 103 4.62 -11.08 -7.65
N TYR A 104 4.06 -9.90 -7.37
CA TYR A 104 4.72 -8.59 -7.52
C TYR A 104 5.20 -8.02 -6.19
N ARG A 105 5.04 -8.77 -5.09
CA ARG A 105 5.51 -8.37 -3.77
C ARG A 105 6.99 -8.03 -3.83
N TYR A 106 7.34 -6.90 -3.24
CA TYR A 106 8.73 -6.50 -3.16
C TYR A 106 9.53 -7.55 -2.38
N PRO A 107 10.75 -7.88 -2.80
CA PRO A 107 11.64 -8.74 -2.02
C PRO A 107 11.81 -8.20 -0.58
N PRO A 108 12.02 -9.08 0.42
CA PRO A 108 12.13 -8.68 1.82
C PRO A 108 13.10 -7.53 2.06
N GLU A 109 14.25 -7.51 1.38
CA GLU A 109 15.26 -6.47 1.50
C GLU A 109 14.76 -5.08 1.04
N VAL A 110 13.90 -5.03 0.02
CA VAL A 110 13.28 -3.78 -0.45
C VAL A 110 12.20 -3.31 0.54
N GLN A 111 11.46 -4.25 1.12
CA GLN A 111 10.47 -3.93 2.15
C GLN A 111 11.14 -3.38 3.41
N ALA A 112 12.22 -4.02 3.87
CA ALA A 112 13.03 -3.55 4.98
C ALA A 112 13.62 -2.16 4.72
N PHE A 113 14.13 -1.90 3.50
CA PHE A 113 14.61 -0.57 3.11
C PHE A 113 13.53 0.52 3.26
N HIS A 114 12.30 0.25 2.80
CA HIS A 114 11.19 1.18 2.95
C HIS A 114 10.80 1.39 4.41
N MET A 115 10.78 0.33 5.22
CA MET A 115 10.44 0.41 6.64
C MET A 115 11.52 1.12 7.46
N ALA A 116 12.79 0.95 7.11
CA ALA A 116 13.88 1.72 7.70
C ALA A 116 13.72 3.22 7.39
N SER A 117 13.24 3.57 6.19
CA SER A 117 12.93 4.97 5.84
C SER A 117 11.72 5.51 6.61
N PHE A 118 10.66 4.71 6.74
CA PHE A 118 9.48 5.05 7.55
C PHE A 118 9.85 5.30 9.02
N ALA A 119 10.66 4.42 9.62
CA ALA A 119 11.08 4.52 11.01
C ALA A 119 12.01 5.71 11.30
N ARG A 120 12.69 6.26 10.29
CA ARG A 120 13.60 7.42 10.41
C ARG A 120 12.89 8.78 10.37
N ALA A 121 11.59 8.83 10.07
CA ALA A 121 10.85 10.08 9.91
C ALA A 121 10.68 10.92 11.20
N THR A 122 11.39 10.58 12.28
CA THR A 122 11.43 11.28 13.57
C THR A 122 12.87 11.55 14.06
N SER A 123 13.79 11.89 13.15
CA SER A 123 15.05 12.56 13.52
C SER A 123 14.92 14.06 13.30
#